data_AF-Q2YEH5-F1
#
_entry.id   AF-Q2YEH5-F1
#
_cell.length_a   1.000
_cell.length_b   1.000
_cell.length_c   1.000
_cell.angle_alpha   90.00
_cell.angle_beta   90.00
_cell.angle_gamma   90.00
#
_symmetry.space_group_name_H-M   'P 1'
#
loop_
_entity.id
_entity.type
_entity.pdbx_description
1 polymer ?
#
loop_
_entity_poly.entity_id
_entity_poly.type
_entity_poly.pdbx_seq_one_letter_code
_entity_poly.pdbx_strand_id
1 'polypeptide(L)'
;DNRVEGVITNTGAIYHAKTVVLATGTSARGQIYIGELRYSSGPNNSLPSIKLSENLEKNGFNLERFKTGTPPRVNGNTIDHSGIEEQPGDEKPHHFSFMTPYSDYLPVSEQISCWLTYTNPTTHQIIRDNLDRSPLFNGVIDGIGPRYCPSIEDKVVRFADKDRHQVFLEPEGRGNDEWYVDGMSNSMPEELQQEMLHSIKGLENAKMMRPGYAIEYDIIPPQQMK
;
A
#
# COMPACT_ATOMS: atom_id res chain seq x y z
N ASP A 1 13.25 -35.83 -10.24
CA ASP A 1 12.11 -36.38 -9.48
C ASP A 1 11.00 -35.38 -9.13
N ASN A 2 10.95 -34.17 -9.73
CA ASN A 2 9.90 -33.14 -9.49
C ASN A 2 9.47 -32.99 -8.01
N ARG A 3 10.46 -33.07 -7.11
CA ARG A 3 10.25 -33.09 -5.67
C ARG A 3 11.13 -32.02 -5.04
N VAL A 4 10.54 -31.26 -4.11
CA VAL A 4 11.30 -30.32 -3.29
C VAL A 4 12.17 -31.07 -2.28
N GLU A 5 13.41 -30.62 -2.12
CA GLU A 5 14.37 -31.19 -1.16
C GLU A 5 14.81 -30.18 -0.09
N GLY A 6 14.41 -28.92 -0.22
CA GLY A 6 14.84 -27.85 0.66
C GLY A 6 14.89 -26.49 -0.01
N VAL A 7 15.63 -25.57 0.61
CA VAL A 7 15.88 -24.21 0.13
C VAL A 7 17.35 -23.82 0.28
N ILE A 8 17.80 -22.91 -0.57
CA ILE A 8 19.14 -22.29 -0.51
C ILE A 8 18.95 -20.81 -0.21
N THR A 9 19.59 -20.32 0.84
CA THR A 9 19.52 -18.91 1.23
C THR A 9 20.53 -18.06 0.47
N ASN A 10 20.44 -16.73 0.57
CA ASN A 10 21.38 -15.83 -0.10
C ASN A 10 22.83 -15.95 0.42
N THR A 11 23.04 -16.53 1.61
CA THR A 11 24.38 -16.83 2.16
C THR A 11 24.99 -18.12 1.62
N GLY A 12 24.22 -18.90 0.84
CA GLY A 12 24.62 -20.23 0.36
C GLY A 12 24.26 -21.37 1.32
N ALA A 13 23.75 -21.08 2.52
CA ALA A 13 23.28 -22.11 3.44
C ALA A 13 22.12 -22.91 2.85
N ILE A 14 22.17 -24.24 3.02
CA ILE A 14 21.20 -25.21 2.50
C ILE A 14 20.38 -25.74 3.69
N TYR A 15 19.06 -25.66 3.57
CA TYR A 15 18.12 -26.21 4.56
C TYR A 15 17.26 -27.26 3.89
N HIS A 16 17.39 -28.52 4.33
CA HIS A 16 16.60 -29.62 3.78
C HIS A 16 15.19 -29.64 4.36
N ALA A 17 14.20 -29.90 3.51
CA ALA A 17 12.80 -30.02 3.91
C ALA A 17 12.04 -30.94 2.96
N LYS A 18 11.04 -31.65 3.49
CA LYS A 18 10.13 -32.47 2.67
C LYS A 18 9.03 -31.64 1.99
N THR A 19 8.74 -30.47 2.54
CA THR A 19 7.69 -29.55 2.09
C THR A 19 8.15 -28.13 2.32
N VAL A 20 7.89 -27.25 1.35
CA VAL A 20 8.20 -25.82 1.41
C VAL A 20 6.94 -25.06 1.04
N VAL A 21 6.56 -24.08 1.86
CA VAL A 21 5.47 -23.15 1.58
C VAL A 21 6.08 -21.81 1.21
N LEU A 22 5.75 -21.30 0.03
CA LEU A 22 6.20 -19.99 -0.43
C LEU A 22 5.15 -18.94 -0.11
N ALA A 23 5.52 -17.94 0.68
CA ALA A 23 4.67 -16.82 1.09
C ALA A 23 5.45 -15.51 0.96
N THR A 24 5.90 -15.20 -0.26
CA THR A 24 6.83 -14.08 -0.52
C THR A 24 6.20 -12.70 -0.42
N GLY A 25 4.86 -12.62 -0.41
CA GLY A 25 4.14 -11.35 -0.53
C GLY A 25 4.62 -10.54 -1.73
N THR A 26 4.74 -9.23 -1.55
CA THR A 26 5.18 -8.28 -2.59
C THR A 26 6.71 -8.21 -2.75
N SER A 27 7.47 -9.09 -2.10
CA SER A 27 8.93 -9.08 -2.18
C SER A 27 9.49 -9.82 -3.39
N ALA A 28 8.72 -10.67 -4.07
CA ALA A 28 9.19 -11.45 -5.23
C ALA A 28 9.44 -10.53 -6.44
N ARG A 29 10.71 -10.37 -6.85
CA ARG A 29 11.19 -9.34 -7.80
C ARG A 29 10.48 -7.99 -7.62
N GLY A 30 10.38 -7.56 -6.37
CA GLY A 30 9.75 -6.29 -6.01
C GLY A 30 10.45 -5.09 -6.65
N GLN A 31 9.66 -4.17 -7.19
CA GLN A 31 10.10 -2.92 -7.79
C GLN A 31 9.17 -1.78 -7.31
N ILE A 32 9.75 -0.75 -6.68
CA ILE A 32 9.02 0.44 -6.21
C ILE A 32 9.03 1.52 -7.29
N TYR A 33 7.92 2.27 -7.38
CA TYR A 33 7.69 3.40 -8.27
C TYR A 33 7.15 4.61 -7.50
N ILE A 34 7.83 5.75 -7.62
CA ILE A 34 7.43 7.06 -7.07
C ILE A 34 7.71 8.11 -8.17
N GLY A 35 6.68 8.46 -8.94
CA GLY A 35 6.86 9.25 -10.15
C GLY A 35 7.88 8.60 -11.09
N GLU A 36 8.88 9.35 -11.50
CA GLU A 36 9.94 8.87 -12.39
C GLU A 36 10.97 7.97 -11.68
N LEU A 37 11.01 7.98 -10.34
CA LEU A 37 11.92 7.16 -9.56
C LEU A 37 11.44 5.70 -9.56
N ARG A 38 12.35 4.79 -9.93
CA ARG A 38 12.14 3.34 -9.82
C ARG A 38 13.36 2.64 -9.25
N TYR A 39 13.15 1.69 -8.33
CA TYR A 39 14.23 0.91 -7.75
C TYR A 39 13.75 -0.46 -7.24
N SER A 40 14.67 -1.43 -7.21
CA SER A 40 14.35 -2.80 -6.77
C SER A 40 14.26 -2.86 -5.25
N SER A 41 13.09 -3.25 -4.73
CA SER A 41 12.83 -3.32 -3.30
C SER A 41 11.55 -4.10 -2.98
N GLY A 42 11.51 -4.74 -1.81
CA GLY A 42 10.27 -5.19 -1.20
C GLY A 42 9.55 -4.05 -0.45
N PRO A 43 8.48 -4.35 0.28
CA PRO A 43 7.75 -3.32 1.03
C PRO A 43 8.64 -2.67 2.09
N ASN A 44 8.42 -1.38 2.38
CA ASN A 44 9.17 -0.62 3.38
C ASN A 44 10.70 -0.64 3.18
N ASN A 45 11.16 -0.58 1.93
CA ASN A 45 12.58 -0.64 1.57
C ASN A 45 13.28 -1.96 1.98
N SER A 46 12.54 -3.06 2.14
CA SER A 46 13.13 -4.37 2.42
C SER A 46 13.88 -4.92 1.21
N LEU A 47 14.79 -5.88 1.44
CA LEU A 47 15.46 -6.57 0.35
C LEU A 47 14.44 -7.39 -0.47
N PRO A 48 14.45 -7.29 -1.81
CA PRO A 48 13.59 -8.08 -2.67
C PRO A 48 14.15 -9.50 -2.86
N SER A 49 13.28 -10.46 -3.13
CA SER A 49 13.63 -11.83 -3.47
C SER A 49 13.71 -11.98 -4.99
N ILE A 50 14.93 -11.91 -5.53
CA ILE A 50 15.16 -11.98 -6.99
C ILE A 50 15.38 -13.42 -7.45
N LYS A 51 16.36 -14.11 -6.86
CA LYS A 51 16.79 -15.46 -7.26
C LYS A 51 15.69 -16.52 -7.13
N LEU A 52 14.73 -16.30 -6.22
CA LEU A 52 13.63 -17.23 -6.04
C LEU A 52 12.73 -17.26 -7.29
N SER A 53 12.34 -16.09 -7.80
CA SER A 53 11.54 -15.99 -9.03
C SER A 53 12.26 -16.60 -10.24
N GLU A 54 13.54 -16.29 -10.40
CA GLU A 54 14.37 -16.89 -11.47
C GLU A 54 14.45 -18.41 -11.35
N ASN A 55 14.51 -18.93 -10.11
CA ASN A 55 14.52 -20.38 -9.87
C ASN A 55 13.17 -21.02 -10.20
N LEU A 56 12.06 -20.36 -9.86
CA LEU A 56 10.72 -20.83 -10.19
C LEU A 56 10.52 -20.91 -11.72
N GLU A 57 10.92 -19.87 -12.46
CA GLU A 57 10.88 -19.87 -13.93
C GLU A 57 11.71 -21.02 -14.52
N LYS A 58 12.93 -21.22 -14.01
CA LYS A 58 13.79 -22.35 -14.42
C LYS A 58 13.17 -23.73 -14.17
N ASN A 59 12.27 -23.84 -13.19
CA ASN A 59 11.55 -25.07 -12.87
C ASN A 59 10.18 -25.16 -13.57
N GLY A 60 9.90 -24.28 -14.54
CA GLY A 60 8.71 -24.37 -15.41
C GLY A 60 7.46 -23.70 -14.85
N PHE A 61 7.58 -22.88 -13.79
CA PHE A 61 6.46 -22.02 -13.36
C PHE A 61 6.34 -20.80 -14.27
N ASN A 62 5.12 -20.52 -14.71
CA ASN A 62 4.82 -19.24 -15.32
C ASN A 62 4.67 -18.19 -14.22
N LEU A 63 5.27 -17.02 -14.39
CA LEU A 63 5.10 -15.87 -13.49
C LEU A 63 4.39 -14.73 -14.22
N GLU A 64 3.53 -14.04 -13.51
CA GLU A 64 2.90 -12.78 -13.95
C GLU A 64 3.29 -11.66 -12.99
N ARG A 65 3.13 -10.40 -13.41
CA ARG A 65 3.40 -9.24 -12.55
C ARG A 65 2.12 -8.53 -12.16
N PHE A 66 1.97 -8.29 -10.86
CA PHE A 66 0.89 -7.48 -10.30
C PHE A 66 1.45 -6.18 -9.74
N LYS A 67 0.60 -5.16 -9.66
CA LYS A 67 0.89 -3.86 -9.04
C LYS A 67 -0.08 -3.60 -7.89
N THR A 68 0.42 -3.07 -6.78
CA THR A 68 -0.42 -2.40 -5.77
C THR A 68 0.17 -1.04 -5.38
N GLY A 69 -0.69 -0.11 -4.98
CA GLY A 69 -0.30 1.18 -4.42
C GLY A 69 -0.42 1.21 -2.90
N THR A 70 0.22 2.19 -2.27
CA THR A 70 0.03 2.55 -0.87
C THR A 70 0.07 4.07 -0.74
N PRO A 71 -0.69 4.69 0.18
CA PRO A 71 -0.71 6.14 0.34
C PRO A 71 0.54 6.66 1.04
N PRO A 72 0.76 7.98 1.03
CA PRO A 72 1.73 8.59 1.92
C PRO A 72 1.34 8.38 3.39
N ARG A 73 2.35 8.44 4.26
CA ARG A 73 2.17 8.55 5.71
C ARG A 73 2.53 9.97 6.11
N VAL A 74 1.74 10.54 7.00
CA VAL A 74 1.94 11.91 7.51
C VAL A 74 2.14 11.89 9.01
N ASN A 75 2.74 12.96 9.55
CA ASN A 75 2.87 13.15 10.98
C ASN A 75 1.53 13.59 11.59
N GLY A 76 0.95 12.78 12.47
CA GLY A 76 -0.32 13.03 13.14
C GLY A 76 -0.37 14.37 13.89
N ASN A 77 0.76 14.80 14.46
CA ASN A 77 0.85 16.09 15.17
C ASN A 77 0.77 17.32 14.25
N THR A 78 0.70 17.10 12.93
CA THR A 78 0.55 18.16 11.92
C THR A 78 -0.79 18.12 11.21
N ILE A 79 -1.70 17.23 11.62
CA ILE A 79 -3.07 17.19 11.15
C ILE A 79 -3.89 18.21 11.93
N ASP A 80 -4.61 19.07 11.22
CA ASP A 80 -5.63 19.92 11.83
C ASP A 80 -6.97 19.17 11.85
N HIS A 81 -7.36 18.74 13.05
CA HIS A 81 -8.64 18.08 13.27
C HIS A 81 -9.83 19.04 13.23
N SER A 82 -9.58 20.35 13.14
CA SER A 82 -10.65 21.35 13.11
C SER A 82 -11.47 21.27 11.82
N GLY A 83 -12.74 20.89 11.98
CA GLY A 83 -13.69 20.83 10.87
C GLY A 83 -13.55 19.63 9.93
N ILE A 84 -12.82 18.60 10.32
CA ILE A 84 -12.94 17.24 9.77
C ILE A 84 -13.76 16.36 10.74
N GLU A 85 -14.30 15.25 10.24
CA GLU A 85 -15.26 14.43 11.00
C GLU A 85 -14.54 13.32 11.76
N GLU A 86 -14.69 13.28 13.08
CA GLU A 86 -14.19 12.16 13.88
C GLU A 86 -15.03 10.90 13.61
N GLN A 87 -14.34 9.76 13.43
CA GLN A 87 -14.94 8.45 13.21
C GLN A 87 -14.47 7.50 14.33
N PRO A 88 -15.14 7.52 15.49
CA PRO A 88 -14.80 6.63 16.59
C PRO A 88 -15.22 5.18 16.28
N GLY A 89 -14.65 4.23 17.01
CA GLY A 89 -15.10 2.84 17.00
C GLY A 89 -16.47 2.66 17.68
N ASP A 90 -17.03 1.45 17.57
CA ASP A 90 -18.31 1.11 18.19
C ASP A 90 -18.25 1.20 19.73
N GLU A 91 -19.31 1.74 20.35
CA GLU A 91 -19.47 1.75 21.81
C GLU A 91 -19.47 0.34 22.43
N LYS A 92 -19.85 -0.66 21.63
CA LYS A 92 -19.87 -2.08 21.99
C LYS A 92 -19.13 -2.87 20.91
N PRO A 93 -17.80 -2.97 20.98
CA PRO A 93 -17.00 -3.53 19.91
C PRO A 93 -17.25 -5.03 19.77
N HIS A 94 -17.32 -5.48 18.52
CA HIS A 94 -17.20 -6.90 18.21
C HIS A 94 -15.73 -7.31 18.22
N HIS A 95 -15.45 -8.47 18.81
CA HIS A 95 -14.09 -9.02 18.84
C HIS A 95 -13.91 -10.08 17.76
N PHE A 96 -12.73 -10.09 17.14
CA PHE A 96 -12.39 -11.04 16.08
C PHE A 96 -12.24 -12.50 16.58
N SER A 97 -11.77 -12.69 17.82
CA SER A 97 -11.50 -14.02 18.39
C SER A 97 -12.64 -14.48 19.29
N PHE A 98 -13.04 -15.73 19.15
CA PHE A 98 -14.00 -16.39 20.05
C PHE A 98 -13.36 -16.89 21.36
N MET A 99 -12.03 -16.91 21.44
CA MET A 99 -11.29 -17.54 22.54
C MET A 99 -10.64 -16.54 23.49
N THR A 100 -10.39 -15.31 23.03
CA THR A 100 -9.71 -14.30 23.83
C THR A 100 -10.68 -13.78 24.89
N PRO A 101 -10.32 -13.82 26.20
CA PRO A 101 -11.15 -13.26 27.25
C PRO A 101 -11.41 -11.76 27.03
N TYR A 102 -12.64 -11.30 27.33
CA TYR A 102 -13.00 -9.88 27.24
C TYR A 102 -12.09 -8.97 28.06
N SER A 103 -11.52 -9.47 29.15
CA SER A 103 -10.56 -8.74 30.01
C SER A 103 -9.25 -8.38 29.32
N ASP A 104 -8.89 -9.07 28.25
CA ASP A 104 -7.61 -8.90 27.56
C ASP A 104 -7.71 -7.83 26.45
N TYR A 105 -8.92 -7.40 26.11
CA TYR A 105 -9.16 -6.34 25.15
C TYR A 105 -9.05 -4.96 25.79
N LEU A 106 -8.58 -3.99 25.01
CA LEU A 106 -8.55 -2.60 25.44
C LEU A 106 -9.98 -2.08 25.70
N PRO A 107 -10.18 -1.31 26.77
CA PRO A 107 -11.46 -0.67 27.01
C PRO A 107 -11.77 0.34 25.90
N VAL A 108 -13.06 0.52 25.60
CA VAL A 108 -13.54 1.43 24.54
C VAL A 108 -13.03 2.86 24.74
N SER A 109 -12.95 3.31 25.99
CA SER A 109 -12.41 4.64 26.34
C SER A 109 -10.95 4.86 25.97
N GLU A 110 -10.21 3.79 25.71
CA GLU A 110 -8.81 3.87 25.28
C GLU A 110 -8.66 3.68 23.77
N GLN A 111 -9.71 3.33 23.02
CA GLN A 111 -9.63 3.23 21.55
C GLN A 111 -9.31 4.60 20.93
N ILE A 112 -8.66 4.57 19.77
CA ILE A 112 -8.28 5.79 19.03
C ILE A 112 -9.20 5.91 17.83
N SER A 113 -9.74 7.10 17.63
CA SER A 113 -10.60 7.42 16.48
C SER A 113 -9.79 7.59 15.19
N CYS A 114 -10.42 7.23 14.08
CA CYS A 114 -10.00 7.69 12.76
C CYS A 114 -10.69 9.03 12.44
N TRP A 115 -10.28 9.68 11.36
CA TRP A 115 -10.88 10.95 10.94
C TRP A 115 -11.21 10.94 9.45
N LEU A 116 -12.38 11.45 9.09
CA LEU A 116 -12.88 11.51 7.72
C LEU A 116 -12.75 12.92 7.16
N THR A 117 -12.08 13.01 6.03
CA THR A 117 -11.99 14.21 5.18
C THR A 117 -12.21 13.82 3.71
N TYR A 118 -12.03 14.75 2.79
CA TYR A 118 -12.32 14.57 1.38
C TYR A 118 -11.27 15.25 0.50
N THR A 119 -10.95 14.62 -0.62
CA THR A 119 -10.35 15.33 -1.76
C THR A 119 -11.32 16.37 -2.31
N ASN A 120 -10.81 17.28 -3.14
CA ASN A 120 -11.62 18.36 -3.72
C ASN A 120 -11.16 18.68 -5.16
N PRO A 121 -11.82 19.61 -5.86
CA PRO A 121 -11.46 19.97 -7.23
C PRO A 121 -10.00 20.40 -7.39
N THR A 122 -9.39 21.05 -6.40
CA THR A 122 -7.97 21.42 -6.43
C THR A 122 -7.07 20.19 -6.42
N THR A 123 -7.34 19.22 -5.53
CA THR A 123 -6.62 17.94 -5.52
C THR A 123 -6.71 17.24 -6.88
N HIS A 124 -7.90 17.24 -7.48
CA HIS A 124 -8.12 16.57 -8.76
C HIS A 124 -7.45 17.31 -9.91
N GLN A 125 -7.37 18.64 -9.85
CA GLN A 125 -6.66 19.45 -10.84
C GLN A 125 -5.15 19.15 -10.82
N ILE A 126 -4.53 19.12 -9.62
CA ILE A 126 -3.12 18.75 -9.44
C ILE A 126 -2.84 17.38 -10.09
N ILE A 127 -3.72 16.40 -9.85
CA ILE A 127 -3.62 15.07 -10.45
C ILE A 127 -3.70 15.14 -11.98
N ARG A 128 -4.75 15.78 -12.52
CA ARG A 128 -5.02 15.83 -13.97
C ARG A 128 -3.88 16.51 -14.74
N ASP A 129 -3.33 17.58 -14.17
CA ASP A 129 -2.24 18.35 -14.79
C ASP A 129 -0.90 17.59 -14.83
N ASN A 130 -0.79 16.48 -14.10
CA ASN A 130 0.45 15.71 -13.97
C ASN A 130 0.28 14.21 -14.25
N LEU A 131 -0.80 13.78 -14.93
CA LEU A 131 -1.06 12.37 -15.21
C LEU A 131 0.05 11.70 -16.03
N ASP A 132 0.73 12.45 -16.90
CA ASP A 132 1.87 12.00 -17.69
C ASP A 132 3.08 11.61 -16.83
N ARG A 133 3.16 12.11 -15.59
CA ARG A 133 4.20 11.77 -14.62
C ARG A 133 3.83 10.58 -13.73
N SER A 134 2.62 10.06 -13.84
CA SER A 134 2.22 8.84 -13.13
C SER A 134 2.72 7.59 -13.86
N PRO A 135 3.48 6.71 -13.19
CA PRO A 135 3.89 5.39 -13.70
C PRO A 135 2.73 4.51 -14.17
N LEU A 136 1.52 4.77 -13.66
CA LEU A 136 0.32 4.06 -14.08
C LEU A 136 -0.12 4.45 -15.50
N PHE A 137 0.04 5.72 -15.87
CA PHE A 137 -0.52 6.29 -17.10
C PHE A 137 0.52 6.44 -18.21
N ASN A 138 1.80 6.54 -17.88
CA ASN A 138 2.90 6.64 -18.85
C ASN A 138 3.40 5.28 -19.37
N GLY A 139 2.79 4.17 -18.96
CA GLY A 139 3.12 2.83 -19.43
C GLY A 139 4.43 2.24 -18.87
N VAL A 140 4.97 2.81 -17.79
CA VAL A 140 6.22 2.33 -17.14
C VAL A 140 5.99 1.09 -16.26
N ILE A 141 4.75 0.84 -15.84
CA ILE A 141 4.36 -0.33 -15.04
C ILE A 141 3.77 -1.39 -15.96
N ASP A 142 4.39 -2.56 -15.97
CA ASP A 142 3.98 -3.75 -16.74
C ASP A 142 2.85 -4.52 -16.03
N GLY A 143 2.80 -4.40 -14.70
CA GLY A 143 1.97 -5.20 -13.81
C GLY A 143 0.51 -4.77 -13.81
N ILE A 144 -0.37 -5.76 -13.76
CA ILE A 144 -1.81 -5.55 -13.75
C ILE A 144 -2.23 -5.14 -12.33
N GLY A 145 -2.84 -3.96 -12.20
CA GLY A 145 -3.43 -3.48 -10.95
C GLY A 145 -4.81 -4.11 -10.66
N PRO A 146 -5.26 -4.12 -9.39
CA PRO A 146 -6.60 -4.58 -9.04
C PRO A 146 -7.67 -3.68 -9.68
N ARG A 147 -8.69 -4.28 -10.32
CA ARG A 147 -9.77 -3.51 -10.97
C ARG A 147 -10.58 -2.67 -9.98
N TYR A 148 -10.70 -3.11 -8.73
CA TYR A 148 -11.67 -2.61 -7.75
C TYR A 148 -11.09 -1.65 -6.71
N CYS A 149 -9.77 -1.58 -6.57
CA CYS A 149 -9.11 -0.65 -5.65
C CYS A 149 -8.10 0.23 -6.39
N PRO A 150 -8.59 1.12 -7.29
CA PRO A 150 -7.74 2.02 -8.06
C PRO A 150 -6.99 3.02 -7.16
N SER A 151 -5.81 3.44 -7.58
CA SER A 151 -5.10 4.57 -6.97
C SER A 151 -5.91 5.88 -7.15
N ILE A 152 -5.62 6.91 -6.37
CA ILE A 152 -6.38 8.17 -6.43
C ILE A 152 -6.30 8.81 -7.81
N GLU A 153 -5.15 8.74 -8.49
CA GLU A 153 -5.01 9.24 -9.85
C GLU A 153 -5.88 8.47 -10.85
N ASP A 154 -6.08 7.17 -10.64
CA ASP A 154 -6.97 6.33 -11.46
C ASP A 154 -8.45 6.54 -11.12
N LYS A 155 -8.78 6.77 -9.84
CA LYS A 155 -10.14 7.16 -9.40
C LYS A 155 -10.57 8.47 -10.06
N VAL A 156 -9.72 9.49 -10.07
CA VAL A 156 -10.02 10.81 -10.64
C VAL A 156 -10.28 10.73 -12.15
N VAL A 157 -9.58 9.84 -12.87
CA VAL A 157 -9.80 9.62 -14.30
C VAL A 157 -11.06 8.80 -14.57
N ARG A 158 -11.24 7.68 -13.86
CA ARG A 158 -12.38 6.75 -14.09
C ARG A 158 -13.72 7.31 -13.63
N PHE A 159 -13.72 8.06 -12.53
CA PHE A 159 -14.92 8.62 -11.90
C PHE A 159 -14.88 10.15 -11.98
N ALA A 160 -14.65 10.67 -13.18
CA ALA A 160 -14.49 12.10 -13.44
C ALA A 160 -15.75 12.93 -13.11
N ASP A 161 -16.91 12.29 -12.93
CA ASP A 161 -18.16 12.92 -12.48
C ASP A 161 -18.18 13.23 -10.96
N LYS A 162 -17.21 12.69 -10.20
CA LYS A 162 -17.13 12.87 -8.75
C LYS A 162 -16.26 14.08 -8.40
N ASP A 163 -16.88 15.09 -7.79
CA ASP A 163 -16.17 16.29 -7.31
C ASP A 163 -15.28 16.06 -6.08
N ARG A 164 -15.46 14.92 -5.40
CA ARG A 164 -14.68 14.53 -4.22
C ARG A 164 -14.66 13.02 -4.00
N HIS A 165 -13.64 12.56 -3.30
CA HIS A 165 -13.46 11.20 -2.81
C HIS A 165 -13.15 11.21 -1.32
N GLN A 166 -13.69 10.25 -0.56
CA GLN A 166 -13.41 10.09 0.87
C GLN A 166 -11.95 9.77 1.12
N VAL A 167 -11.42 10.32 2.22
CA VAL A 167 -10.07 10.08 2.72
C VAL A 167 -10.19 9.84 4.23
N PHE A 168 -9.69 8.68 4.70
CA PHE A 168 -9.60 8.40 6.13
C PHE A 168 -8.18 8.65 6.61
N LEU A 169 -8.04 9.34 7.73
CA LEU A 169 -6.79 9.53 8.43
C LEU A 169 -6.77 8.54 9.59
N GLU A 170 -5.88 7.55 9.51
CA GLU A 170 -5.84 6.41 10.40
C GLU A 170 -4.50 6.36 11.15
N PRO A 171 -4.47 6.41 12.49
CA PRO A 171 -3.24 6.23 13.24
C PRO A 171 -2.63 4.83 13.00
N GLU A 172 -1.35 4.74 12.64
CA GLU A 172 -0.69 3.42 12.44
C GLU A 172 -0.34 2.73 13.77
N GLY A 173 -0.37 3.45 14.90
CA GLY A 173 -0.18 2.86 16.22
C GLY A 173 -0.15 3.88 17.36
N ARG A 174 -0.09 3.39 18.60
CA ARG A 174 -0.06 4.23 19.82
C ARG A 174 1.31 4.82 20.14
N GLY A 175 2.36 4.19 19.62
CA GLY A 175 3.76 4.49 19.95
C GLY A 175 4.51 5.24 18.86
N ASN A 176 3.81 5.73 17.83
CA ASN A 176 4.39 6.51 16.75
C ASN A 176 3.40 7.59 16.31
N ASP A 177 3.93 8.60 15.60
CA ASP A 177 3.14 9.70 15.06
C ASP A 177 2.78 9.48 13.59
N GLU A 178 2.99 8.27 13.02
CA GLU A 178 2.65 8.00 11.63
C GLU A 178 1.14 7.75 11.48
N TRP A 179 0.55 8.50 10.56
CA TRP A 179 -0.85 8.35 10.17
C TRP A 179 -0.94 7.97 8.71
N TYR A 180 -1.72 6.93 8.44
CA TYR A 180 -2.03 6.42 7.11
C TYR A 180 -3.17 7.25 6.50
N VAL A 181 -2.95 7.75 5.28
CA VAL A 181 -3.92 8.57 4.56
C VAL A 181 -4.72 7.69 3.59
N ASP A 182 -5.63 6.87 4.12
CA ASP A 182 -6.41 5.93 3.31
C ASP A 182 -7.25 6.66 2.26
N GLY A 183 -7.38 6.04 1.09
CA GLY A 183 -7.99 6.64 -0.09
C GLY A 183 -7.01 7.41 -0.98
N MET A 184 -5.81 7.75 -0.49
CA MET A 184 -4.77 8.51 -1.23
C MET A 184 -3.62 7.64 -1.77
N SER A 185 -3.84 6.33 -1.96
CA SER A 185 -2.86 5.44 -2.61
C SER A 185 -2.52 5.98 -4.00
N ASN A 186 -1.23 6.16 -4.29
CA ASN A 186 -0.77 6.76 -5.54
C ASN A 186 0.65 6.33 -5.91
N SER A 187 1.06 6.66 -7.12
CA SER A 187 2.44 6.48 -7.60
C SER A 187 3.04 7.78 -8.15
N MET A 188 2.51 8.94 -7.73
CA MET A 188 2.93 10.25 -8.21
C MET A 188 4.30 10.65 -7.65
N PRO A 189 5.02 11.58 -8.32
CA PRO A 189 6.21 12.23 -7.77
C PRO A 189 5.99 12.79 -6.35
N GLU A 190 7.01 12.71 -5.51
CA GLU A 190 6.93 13.05 -4.08
C GLU A 190 6.45 14.49 -3.83
N GLU A 191 6.94 15.45 -4.61
CA GLU A 191 6.55 16.85 -4.51
C GLU A 191 5.06 17.06 -4.80
N LEU A 192 4.51 16.34 -5.78
CA LEU A 192 3.09 16.40 -6.12
C LEU A 192 2.23 15.71 -5.07
N GLN A 193 2.74 14.67 -4.41
CA GLN A 193 2.05 14.07 -3.27
C GLN A 193 1.89 15.08 -2.13
N GLN A 194 2.93 15.87 -1.86
CA GLN A 194 2.87 16.92 -0.85
C GLN A 194 1.83 17.99 -1.22
N GLU A 195 1.79 18.44 -2.48
CA GLU A 195 0.77 19.39 -2.96
C GLU A 195 -0.65 18.83 -2.86
N MET A 196 -0.86 17.56 -3.25
CA MET A 196 -2.15 16.88 -3.12
C MET A 196 -2.60 16.84 -1.66
N LEU A 197 -1.71 16.47 -0.72
CA LEU A 197 -2.01 16.45 0.70
C LEU A 197 -2.40 17.84 1.22
N HIS A 198 -1.61 18.86 0.90
CA HIS A 198 -1.87 20.25 1.34
C HIS A 198 -3.16 20.83 0.77
N SER A 199 -3.69 20.28 -0.33
CA SER A 199 -5.00 20.68 -0.84
C SER A 199 -6.17 20.13 -0.02
N ILE A 200 -5.97 19.08 0.78
CA ILE A 200 -7.04 18.39 1.52
C ILE A 200 -7.28 19.06 2.87
N LYS A 201 -8.55 19.22 3.23
CA LYS A 201 -8.93 19.84 4.51
C LYS A 201 -8.38 19.05 5.71
N GLY A 202 -7.73 19.74 6.62
CA GLY A 202 -7.05 19.18 7.80
C GLY A 202 -5.60 18.75 7.53
N LEU A 203 -5.16 18.77 6.27
CA LEU A 203 -3.82 18.37 5.86
C LEU A 203 -3.02 19.54 5.26
N GLU A 204 -3.48 20.78 5.38
CA GLU A 204 -2.89 21.98 4.77
C GLU A 204 -1.41 22.18 5.17
N ASN A 205 -1.05 21.76 6.38
CA ASN A 205 0.30 21.83 6.92
C ASN A 205 0.90 20.45 7.24
N ALA A 206 0.27 19.38 6.74
CA ALA A 206 0.69 18.02 7.04
C ALA A 206 2.12 17.80 6.57
N LYS A 207 2.96 17.26 7.47
CA LYS A 207 4.33 16.85 7.13
C LYS A 207 4.32 15.40 6.72
N MET A 208 4.61 15.15 5.44
CA MET A 208 4.78 13.79 4.93
C MET A 208 6.01 13.15 5.57
N MET A 209 5.82 11.99 6.19
CA MET A 209 6.89 11.18 6.77
C MET A 209 7.42 10.16 5.78
N ARG A 210 6.52 9.62 4.94
CA ARG A 210 6.85 8.64 3.91
C ARG A 210 6.00 8.89 2.67
N PRO A 211 6.59 8.95 1.48
CA PRO A 211 5.81 9.05 0.25
C PRO A 211 4.97 7.80 0.01
N GLY A 212 3.83 7.99 -0.62
CA GLY A 212 3.09 6.91 -1.25
C GLY A 212 3.87 6.38 -2.44
N TYR A 213 3.64 5.13 -2.79
CA TYR A 213 4.34 4.48 -3.88
C TYR A 213 3.50 3.33 -4.43
N ALA A 214 3.85 2.90 -5.64
CA ALA A 214 3.43 1.60 -6.15
C ALA A 214 4.55 0.58 -6.05
N ILE A 215 4.19 -0.67 -5.79
CA ILE A 215 5.09 -1.81 -5.87
C ILE A 215 4.56 -2.80 -6.91
N GLU A 216 5.46 -3.20 -7.81
CA GLU A 216 5.25 -4.27 -8.78
C GLU A 216 6.03 -5.50 -8.36
N TYR A 217 5.41 -6.67 -8.45
CA TYR A 217 5.96 -7.92 -7.93
C TYR A 217 5.45 -9.12 -8.71
N ASP A 218 6.20 -10.22 -8.65
CA ASP A 218 5.79 -11.47 -9.28
C ASP A 218 4.70 -12.18 -8.48
N ILE A 219 3.83 -12.84 -9.21
CA ILE A 219 2.89 -13.83 -8.70
C ILE A 219 3.00 -15.11 -9.53
N ILE A 220 2.65 -16.23 -8.91
CA ILE A 220 2.37 -17.48 -9.64
C ILE A 220 0.85 -17.48 -9.88
N PRO A 221 0.38 -17.50 -11.14
CA PRO A 221 -1.03 -17.68 -11.46
C PRO A 221 -1.64 -18.86 -10.67
N PRO A 222 -2.73 -18.64 -9.91
CA PRO A 222 -3.24 -19.62 -8.97
C PRO A 222 -3.73 -20.91 -9.65
N GLN A 223 -4.03 -20.86 -10.95
CA GLN A 223 -4.42 -22.01 -11.77
C GLN A 223 -3.31 -23.06 -11.92
N GLN A 224 -2.05 -22.72 -11.58
CA GLN A 224 -0.93 -23.66 -11.54
C GLN A 224 -0.90 -24.49 -10.25
N MET A 225 -1.68 -24.13 -9.23
CA MET A 225 -1.85 -24.94 -8.03
C MET A 225 -2.83 -26.09 -8.31
N LYS A 226 -2.47 -27.30 -7.88
CA LYS A 226 -3.30 -28.51 -7.99
C LYS A 226 -4.04 -28.80 -6.70
#